data_AF-A0A350LRW8-F1
#
_entry.id   AF-A0A350LRW8-F1
#
_cell.length_a   1.000
_cell.length_b   1.000
_cell.length_c   1.000
_cell.angle_alpha   90.00
_cell.angle_beta   90.00
_cell.angle_gamma   90.00
#
_symmetry.space_group_name_H-M   'P 1'
#
loop_
_entity.id
_entity.type
_entity.pdbx_description
1 polymer ?
#
loop_
_entity_poly.entity_id
_entity_poly.type
_entity_poly.pdbx_seq_one_letter_code
_entity_poly.pdbx_strand_id
1 'polypeptide(L)'
;MSGAFAALARHGRLVLVAGLVVGALAPGLARVMAPLIFPMIAFLLFLATLRVDMRAAFPGRRSLPRYLAVTLVMQVALPVVAIVGLWALGAQASVLGIGLVLVLAAPPMTGSPGLTILAGGDPAPALRQLVLGTALLPLTVLPVFWLLPVFGAPLVVVEAALRLLAVIAVA
;
A
#
# COMPACT_ATOMS: atom_id res chain seq x y z
N MET A 1 5.59 -2.54 29.25
CA MET A 1 6.10 -2.69 27.86
C MET A 1 7.40 -1.93 27.76
N SER A 2 8.49 -2.63 27.44
CA SER A 2 9.88 -2.26 27.75
C SER A 2 10.35 -0.97 27.05
N GLY A 3 11.02 -0.09 27.79
CA GLY A 3 11.48 1.24 27.32
C GLY A 3 12.35 1.22 26.06
N ALA A 4 12.95 0.08 25.71
CA ALA A 4 13.67 -0.14 24.45
C ALA A 4 12.76 -0.01 23.21
N PHE A 5 11.56 -0.58 23.23
CA PHE A 5 10.62 -0.45 22.10
C PHE A 5 10.11 0.98 21.95
N ALA A 6 9.90 1.69 23.07
CA ALA A 6 9.54 3.10 23.03
C ALA A 6 10.67 3.96 22.45
N ALA A 7 11.92 3.69 22.82
CA ALA A 7 13.08 4.39 22.26
C ALA A 7 13.27 4.12 20.76
N LEU A 8 13.07 2.87 20.32
CA LEU A 8 13.09 2.50 18.90
C LEU A 8 11.95 3.16 18.13
N ALA A 9 10.73 3.19 18.69
CA ALA A 9 9.58 3.84 18.08
C ALA A 9 9.80 5.35 17.88
N ARG A 10 10.40 6.04 18.87
CA ARG A 10 10.77 7.47 18.73
C ARG A 10 11.79 7.73 17.62
N HIS A 11 12.65 6.76 17.32
CA HIS A 11 13.67 6.85 16.27
C HIS A 11 13.33 6.02 15.03
N GLY A 12 12.04 5.73 14.79
CA GLY A 12 11.61 4.82 13.72
C GLY A 12 12.22 5.15 12.35
N ARG A 13 12.37 6.44 12.00
CA ARG A 13 13.03 6.87 10.76
C ARG A 13 14.49 6.41 10.67
N LEU A 14 15.26 6.56 11.75
CA LEU A 14 16.67 6.14 11.78
C LEU A 14 16.80 4.62 11.74
N VAL A 15 15.90 3.91 12.41
CA VAL A 15 15.87 2.44 12.37
C VAL A 15 15.59 1.94 10.95
N LEU A 16 14.69 2.60 10.20
CA LEU A 16 14.44 2.29 8.79
C LEU A 16 15.66 2.55 7.91
N VAL A 17 16.32 3.69 8.06
CA VAL A 17 17.55 4.02 7.30
C VAL A 17 18.66 3.02 7.62
N ALA A 18 18.89 2.71 8.89
CA ALA A 18 19.87 1.73 9.31
C ALA A 18 19.56 0.34 8.75
N GLY A 19 18.28 -0.09 8.81
CA GLY A 19 17.84 -1.35 8.22
C GLY A 19 18.06 -1.42 6.70
N LEU A 20 17.81 -0.32 5.98
CA LEU A 20 18.07 -0.23 4.54
C LEU A 20 19.57 -0.33 4.23
N VAL A 21 20.41 0.41 4.97
CA VAL A 21 21.87 0.36 4.80
C VAL A 21 22.41 -1.05 5.07
N VAL A 22 21.96 -1.69 6.15
CA VAL A 22 22.34 -3.08 6.47
C VAL A 22 21.85 -4.04 5.38
N GLY A 23 20.61 -3.90 4.91
CA GLY A 23 20.08 -4.74 3.83
C GLY A 23 20.85 -4.60 2.52
N ALA A 24 21.33 -3.39 2.19
CA ALA A 24 22.15 -3.12 1.01
C ALA A 24 23.57 -3.69 1.14
N LEU A 25 24.19 -3.58 2.33
CA LEU A 25 25.54 -4.06 2.57
C LEU A 25 25.62 -5.58 2.81
N ALA A 26 24.52 -6.22 3.23
CA ALA A 26 24.44 -7.65 3.51
C ALA A 26 23.30 -8.33 2.71
N PRO A 27 23.46 -8.50 1.38
CA PRO A 27 22.39 -9.04 0.51
C PRO A 27 22.02 -10.49 0.84
N GLY A 28 22.95 -11.27 1.43
CA GLY A 28 22.66 -12.62 1.90
C GLY A 28 21.62 -12.64 3.03
N LEU A 29 21.74 -11.72 3.98
CA LEU A 29 20.77 -11.57 5.07
C LEU A 29 19.41 -11.11 4.53
N ALA A 30 19.41 -10.15 3.59
CA ALA A 30 18.18 -9.68 2.95
C ALA A 30 17.41 -10.82 2.25
N ARG A 31 18.12 -11.72 1.55
CA ARG A 31 17.49 -12.89 0.91
C ARG A 31 16.89 -13.88 1.91
N VAL A 32 17.55 -14.10 3.05
CA VAL A 32 17.02 -14.97 4.12
C VAL A 32 15.78 -14.35 4.77
N MET A 33 15.72 -13.02 4.86
CA MET A 33 14.58 -12.30 5.43
C MET A 33 13.42 -12.13 4.41
N ALA A 34 13.66 -12.24 3.11
CA ALA A 34 12.65 -12.01 2.08
C ALA A 34 11.37 -12.87 2.23
N PRO A 35 11.43 -14.17 2.56
CA PRO A 35 10.22 -14.98 2.80
C PRO A 35 9.38 -14.48 3.99
N LEU A 36 9.99 -13.76 4.94
CA LEU A 36 9.30 -13.21 6.12
C LEU A 36 8.54 -11.92 5.81
N ILE A 37 8.73 -11.30 4.63
CA ILE A 37 8.05 -10.07 4.24
C ILE A 37 6.53 -10.26 4.30
N PHE A 38 6.01 -11.32 3.68
CA PHE A 38 4.56 -11.56 3.66
C PHE A 38 3.97 -11.83 5.06
N PRO A 39 4.52 -12.75 5.89
CA PRO A 39 4.10 -12.92 7.28
C PRO A 39 4.19 -11.64 8.12
N MET A 40 5.24 -10.82 7.93
CA MET A 40 5.37 -9.54 8.62
C MET A 40 4.28 -8.56 8.20
N ILE A 41 3.96 -8.45 6.91
CA ILE A 41 2.85 -7.63 6.43
C ILE A 41 1.54 -8.10 7.05
N ALA A 42 1.26 -9.40 7.03
CA ALA A 42 0.05 -9.97 7.63
C ALA A 42 -0.04 -9.65 9.14
N PHE A 43 1.06 -9.80 9.87
CA PHE A 43 1.12 -9.46 11.30
C PHE A 43 0.93 -7.96 11.55
N LEU A 44 1.53 -7.10 10.73
CA LEU A 44 1.34 -5.65 10.82
C LEU A 44 -0.11 -5.26 10.53
N LEU A 45 -0.76 -5.88 9.55
CA LEU A 45 -2.18 -5.67 9.24
C LEU A 45 -3.07 -6.13 10.41
N PHE A 46 -2.77 -7.28 11.02
CA PHE A 46 -3.47 -7.76 12.21
C PHE A 46 -3.32 -6.79 13.40
N LEU A 47 -2.11 -6.31 13.69
CA LEU A 47 -1.93 -5.31 14.73
C LEU A 47 -2.63 -3.98 14.41
N ALA A 48 -2.69 -3.61 13.13
CA ALA A 48 -3.41 -2.42 12.69
C ALA A 48 -4.92 -2.56 12.89
N THR A 49 -5.51 -3.73 12.60
CA THR A 49 -6.95 -3.95 12.82
C THR A 49 -7.31 -3.95 14.30
N LEU A 50 -6.43 -4.46 15.19
CA LEU A 50 -6.65 -4.39 16.64
C LEU A 50 -6.70 -2.96 17.20
N ARG A 51 -6.12 -1.98 16.50
CA ARG A 51 -6.16 -0.56 16.92
C ARG A 51 -7.38 0.20 16.41
N VAL A 52 -8.16 -0.38 15.51
CA VAL A 52 -9.19 0.33 14.74
C VAL A 52 -10.58 -0.05 15.23
N ASP A 53 -11.35 0.94 15.71
CA ASP A 53 -12.77 0.75 15.94
C ASP A 53 -13.52 0.56 14.61
N MET A 54 -13.97 -0.66 14.34
CA MET A 54 -14.59 -1.08 13.07
C MET A 54 -15.80 -0.22 12.67
N ARG A 55 -16.49 0.39 13.64
CA ARG A 55 -17.64 1.28 13.40
C ARG A 55 -17.23 2.66 12.87
N ALA A 56 -16.04 3.15 13.20
CA ALA A 56 -15.52 4.43 12.73
C ALA A 56 -14.78 4.30 11.38
N ALA A 57 -14.39 3.07 11.02
CA ALA A 57 -13.60 2.71 9.85
C ALA A 57 -14.30 2.99 8.50
N PHE A 58 -15.63 2.96 8.45
CA PHE A 58 -16.38 3.20 7.21
C PHE A 58 -16.86 4.65 7.11
N PRO A 59 -16.75 5.29 5.92
CA PRO A 59 -17.33 6.61 5.69
C PRO A 59 -18.86 6.52 5.64
N GLY A 60 -19.53 7.57 6.12
CA GLY A 60 -20.99 7.69 5.97
C GLY A 60 -21.40 7.82 4.50
N ARG A 61 -22.65 7.43 4.18
CA ARG A 61 -23.16 7.43 2.79
C ARG A 61 -22.96 8.75 2.04
N ARG A 62 -23.06 9.89 2.73
CA ARG A 62 -22.88 11.23 2.12
C ARG A 62 -21.42 11.59 1.85
N SER A 63 -20.47 11.04 2.59
CA SER A 63 -19.04 11.32 2.39
C SER A 63 -18.35 10.27 1.53
N LEU A 64 -18.96 9.09 1.35
CA LEU A 64 -18.46 7.99 0.51
C LEU A 64 -18.04 8.44 -0.91
N PRO A 65 -18.79 9.27 -1.67
CA PRO A 65 -18.37 9.68 -3.01
C PRO A 65 -17.04 10.43 -3.02
N ARG A 66 -16.76 11.21 -1.96
CA ARG A 66 -15.50 11.95 -1.83
C ARG A 66 -14.32 11.00 -1.60
N TYR A 67 -14.46 10.03 -0.69
CA TYR A 67 -13.41 9.03 -0.45
C TYR A 67 -13.20 8.13 -1.68
N LEU A 68 -14.27 7.76 -2.39
CA LEU A 68 -14.18 7.05 -3.66
C LEU A 68 -13.41 7.86 -4.71
N ALA A 69 -13.73 9.14 -4.88
CA ALA A 69 -13.04 10.01 -5.82
C ALA A 69 -11.54 10.11 -5.51
N VAL A 70 -11.17 10.34 -4.25
CA VAL A 70 -9.76 10.38 -3.82
C VAL A 70 -9.07 9.04 -4.10
N THR A 71 -9.75 7.92 -3.84
CA THR A 71 -9.22 6.58 -4.10
C THR A 71 -8.94 6.37 -5.58
N LEU A 72 -9.90 6.71 -6.46
CA LEU A 72 -9.74 6.58 -7.91
C LEU A 72 -8.64 7.51 -8.46
N VAL A 73 -8.55 8.74 -7.95
CA VAL A 73 -7.49 9.67 -8.36
C VAL A 73 -6.12 9.12 -7.98
N MET A 74 -5.96 8.68 -6.73
CA MET A 74 -4.66 8.24 -6.23
C MET A 74 -4.24 6.87 -6.76
N GLN A 75 -5.16 5.91 -6.88
CA GLN A 75 -4.84 4.52 -7.25
C GLN A 75 -5.00 4.22 -8.75
N VAL A 76 -5.68 5.08 -9.51
CA VAL A 76 -5.91 4.85 -10.95
C VAL A 76 -5.36 6.01 -11.77
N ALA A 77 -5.88 7.23 -11.57
CA ALA A 77 -5.49 8.35 -12.42
C ALA A 77 -3.99 8.66 -12.33
N LEU A 78 -3.44 8.71 -11.12
CA LEU A 78 -2.04 9.02 -10.89
C LEU A 78 -1.08 7.94 -11.48
N PRO A 79 -1.29 6.62 -11.26
CA PRO A 79 -0.51 5.58 -11.94
C PRO A 79 -0.64 5.60 -13.46
N VAL A 80 -1.85 5.82 -13.99
CA VAL A 80 -2.08 5.87 -15.44
C VAL A 80 -1.32 7.04 -16.07
N VAL A 81 -1.36 8.22 -15.46
CA VAL A 81 -0.57 9.37 -15.90
C VAL A 81 0.93 9.06 -15.90
N ALA A 82 1.42 8.36 -14.86
CA ALA A 82 2.82 7.93 -14.81
C ALA A 82 3.17 6.94 -15.92
N ILE A 83 2.30 5.96 -16.22
CA ILE A 83 2.49 5.03 -17.33
C ILE A 83 2.58 5.77 -18.66
N VAL A 84 1.64 6.68 -18.93
CA VAL A 84 1.63 7.47 -20.18
C VAL A 84 2.89 8.33 -20.30
N GLY A 85 3.34 8.94 -19.20
CA GLY A 85 4.60 9.68 -19.17
C GLY A 85 5.81 8.80 -19.47
N LEU A 86 5.87 7.59 -18.89
CA LEU A 86 6.94 6.63 -19.17
C LEU A 86 6.93 6.15 -20.62
N TRP A 87 5.75 5.94 -21.20
CA TRP A 87 5.60 5.61 -22.62
C TRP A 87 6.14 6.72 -23.52
N ALA A 88 5.79 7.98 -23.24
CA ALA A 88 6.29 9.13 -23.99
C ALA A 88 7.83 9.26 -23.93
N LEU A 89 8.43 8.80 -22.84
CA LEU A 89 9.88 8.79 -22.62
C LEU A 89 10.57 7.50 -23.11
N GLY A 90 9.83 6.51 -23.62
CA GLY A 90 10.35 5.20 -24.01
C GLY A 90 10.83 4.32 -22.84
N ALA A 91 10.47 4.68 -21.61
CA ALA A 91 10.94 4.06 -20.37
C ALA A 91 9.94 3.05 -19.76
N GLN A 92 8.91 2.65 -20.49
CA GLN A 92 7.83 1.78 -19.99
C GLN A 92 8.27 0.40 -19.49
N ALA A 93 9.39 -0.12 -20.01
CA ALA A 93 9.96 -1.42 -19.62
C ALA A 93 11.11 -1.30 -18.61
N SER A 94 11.44 -0.08 -18.18
CA SER A 94 12.49 0.14 -17.17
C SER A 94 12.04 -0.40 -15.81
N VAL A 95 12.94 -1.10 -15.12
CA VAL A 95 12.72 -1.59 -13.74
C VAL A 95 12.29 -0.44 -12.81
N LEU A 96 12.88 0.74 -12.97
CA LEU A 96 12.53 1.92 -12.18
C LEU A 96 11.14 2.46 -12.55
N GLY A 97 10.78 2.44 -13.84
CA GLY A 97 9.47 2.88 -14.31
C GLY A 97 8.36 1.97 -13.78
N ILE A 98 8.56 0.65 -13.86
CA ILE A 98 7.65 -0.35 -13.31
C ILE A 98 7.52 -0.17 -11.80
N GLY A 99 8.66 -0.06 -11.09
CA GLY A 99 8.68 0.15 -9.64
C GLY A 99 7.92 1.42 -9.22
N LEU A 100 8.11 2.53 -9.94
CA LEU A 100 7.39 3.77 -9.70
C LEU A 100 5.87 3.59 -9.85
N VAL A 101 5.42 2.97 -10.96
CA VAL A 101 4.00 2.73 -11.20
C VAL A 101 3.39 1.85 -10.10
N LEU A 102 4.10 0.79 -9.69
CA LEU A 102 3.64 -0.09 -8.61
C LEU A 102 3.52 0.65 -7.27
N VAL A 103 4.47 1.53 -6.95
CA VAL A 103 4.40 2.37 -5.75
C VAL A 103 3.21 3.33 -5.80
N LEU A 104 2.95 3.95 -6.95
CA LEU A 104 1.84 4.87 -7.12
C LEU A 104 0.47 4.15 -7.08
N ALA A 105 0.41 2.92 -7.57
CA ALA A 105 -0.82 2.12 -7.57
C ALA A 105 -1.14 1.48 -6.21
N ALA A 106 -0.21 1.56 -5.26
CA ALA A 106 -0.38 0.98 -3.93
C ALA A 106 -1.54 1.66 -3.16
N PRO A 107 -2.19 0.93 -2.24
CA PRO A 107 -3.20 1.54 -1.37
C PRO A 107 -2.56 2.52 -0.38
N PRO A 108 -3.36 3.38 0.27
CA PRO A 108 -2.85 4.28 1.30
C PRO A 108 -2.07 3.53 2.38
N MET A 109 -1.00 4.13 2.89
CA MET A 109 -0.17 3.51 3.93
C MET A 109 -0.92 3.36 5.26
N THR A 110 -0.77 2.20 5.90
CA THR A 110 -1.35 1.89 7.22
C THR A 110 -0.85 2.80 8.33
N GLY A 111 0.31 3.43 8.16
CA GLY A 111 0.85 4.42 9.09
C GLY A 111 0.18 5.80 9.04
N SER A 112 -0.65 6.09 8.03
CA SER A 112 -1.24 7.42 7.83
C SER A 112 -2.11 7.91 8.99
N PRO A 113 -2.97 7.11 9.66
CA PRO A 113 -3.73 7.59 10.82
C PRO A 113 -2.82 7.91 12.00
N GLY A 114 -1.76 7.11 12.20
CA GLY A 114 -0.75 7.36 13.23
C GLY A 114 0.01 8.66 13.01
N LEU A 115 0.39 8.96 11.76
CA LEU A 115 1.01 10.23 11.39
C LEU A 115 0.07 11.41 11.61
N THR A 116 -1.23 11.26 11.32
CA THR A 116 -2.21 12.31 11.57
C THR A 116 -2.34 12.64 13.06
N ILE A 117 -2.32 11.63 13.94
CA ILE A 117 -2.31 11.84 15.40
C ILE A 117 -1.07 12.61 15.83
N LEU A 118 0.12 12.24 15.31
CA LEU A 118 1.37 12.92 15.62
C LEU A 118 1.39 14.39 15.14
N ALA A 119 0.70 14.67 14.03
CA ALA A 119 0.52 16.02 13.52
C ALA A 119 -0.57 16.83 14.26
N GLY A 120 -1.21 16.26 15.30
CA GLY A 120 -2.27 16.91 16.07
C GLY A 120 -3.65 16.94 15.36
N GLY A 121 -3.84 16.14 14.32
CA GLY A 121 -5.08 16.06 13.56
C GLY A 121 -6.01 14.92 13.96
N ASP A 122 -7.21 14.88 13.37
CA ASP A 122 -8.18 13.79 13.52
C ASP A 122 -7.78 12.57 12.65
N PRO A 123 -7.54 11.38 13.24
CA PRO A 123 -7.20 10.18 12.48
C PRO A 123 -8.37 9.58 11.68
N ALA A 124 -9.63 9.91 11.99
CA ALA A 124 -10.79 9.23 11.43
C ALA A 124 -10.89 9.35 9.89
N PRO A 125 -10.62 10.50 9.24
CA PRO A 125 -10.61 10.58 7.77
C PRO A 125 -9.49 9.76 7.14
N ALA A 126 -8.28 9.77 7.71
CA ALA A 126 -7.15 9.00 7.22
C ALA A 126 -7.42 7.49 7.31
N LEU A 127 -8.03 7.06 8.42
CA LEU A 127 -8.45 5.69 8.62
C LEU A 127 -9.52 5.24 7.60
N ARG A 128 -10.54 6.06 7.35
CA ARG A 128 -11.59 5.75 6.35
C ARG A 128 -11.03 5.64 4.94
N GLN A 129 -10.10 6.52 4.58
CA GLN A 129 -9.43 6.47 3.28
C GLN A 129 -8.54 5.22 3.16
N LEU A 130 -7.81 4.86 4.22
CA LEU A 130 -7.02 3.63 4.28
C LEU A 130 -7.87 2.39 4.06
N VAL A 131 -8.98 2.26 4.79
CA VAL A 131 -9.89 1.11 4.70
C VAL A 131 -10.52 1.02 3.31
N LEU A 132 -11.09 2.13 2.81
CA LEU A 132 -11.73 2.15 1.50
C LEU A 132 -10.72 1.88 0.37
N GLY A 133 -9.56 2.53 0.40
CA GLY A 133 -8.52 2.35 -0.60
C GLY A 133 -7.93 0.94 -0.60
N THR A 134 -7.77 0.31 0.57
CA THR A 134 -7.29 -1.08 0.66
C THR A 134 -8.33 -2.06 0.15
N ALA A 135 -9.61 -1.85 0.51
CA ALA A 135 -10.71 -2.70 0.05
C ALA A 135 -10.93 -2.62 -1.47
N LEU A 136 -10.73 -1.44 -2.06
CA LEU A 136 -10.89 -1.23 -3.50
C LEU A 136 -9.66 -1.61 -4.33
N LEU A 137 -8.50 -1.83 -3.70
CA LEU A 137 -7.25 -2.16 -4.38
C LEU A 137 -7.39 -3.28 -5.42
N PRO A 138 -8.06 -4.42 -5.15
CA PRO A 138 -8.20 -5.49 -6.14
C PRO A 138 -8.90 -5.05 -7.42
N LEU A 139 -9.77 -4.03 -7.35
CA LEU A 139 -10.48 -3.47 -8.49
C LEU A 139 -9.69 -2.33 -9.15
N THR A 140 -9.09 -1.44 -8.36
CA THR A 140 -8.35 -0.27 -8.89
C THR A 140 -7.03 -0.66 -9.54
N VAL A 141 -6.44 -1.79 -9.16
CA VAL A 141 -5.19 -2.28 -9.74
C VAL A 141 -5.35 -2.86 -11.15
N LEU A 142 -6.56 -3.32 -11.51
CA LEU A 142 -6.86 -3.90 -12.84
C LEU A 142 -6.46 -2.99 -14.02
N PRO A 143 -6.93 -1.73 -14.10
CA PRO A 143 -6.55 -0.85 -15.21
C PRO A 143 -5.04 -0.58 -15.25
N VAL A 144 -4.38 -0.48 -14.09
CA VAL A 144 -2.94 -0.24 -14.01
C VAL A 144 -2.15 -1.44 -14.53
N PHE A 145 -2.52 -2.65 -14.09
CA PHE A 145 -1.83 -3.88 -14.49
C PHE A 145 -2.11 -4.27 -15.93
N TRP A 146 -3.27 -3.92 -16.48
CA TRP A 146 -3.54 -4.06 -17.92
C TRP A 146 -2.58 -3.22 -18.75
N LEU A 147 -2.35 -1.97 -18.35
CA LEU A 147 -1.51 -1.03 -19.09
C LEU A 147 0.00 -1.28 -18.91
N LEU A 148 0.41 -1.99 -17.87
CA LEU A 148 1.80 -2.35 -17.62
C LEU A 148 2.24 -3.52 -18.52
N PRO A 149 3.33 -3.39 -19.30
CA PRO A 149 3.80 -4.43 -20.21
C PRO A 149 4.48 -5.64 -19.51
N VAL A 150 4.39 -5.72 -18.18
CA VAL A 150 5.10 -6.70 -17.35
C VAL A 150 4.26 -7.92 -17.03
N PHE A 151 2.96 -7.72 -16.83
CA PHE A 151 2.03 -8.79 -16.55
C PHE A 151 1.57 -9.35 -17.90
N GLY A 152 1.61 -10.68 -18.06
CA GLY A 152 1.37 -11.36 -19.34
C GLY A 152 -0.07 -11.19 -19.87
N ALA A 153 -0.79 -12.28 -20.08
CA ALA A 153 -2.16 -12.17 -20.62
C ALA A 153 -3.09 -11.43 -19.63
N PRO A 154 -3.94 -10.50 -20.08
CA PRO A 154 -4.89 -9.75 -19.22
C PRO A 154 -5.79 -10.65 -18.36
N LEU A 155 -6.09 -11.86 -18.85
CA LEU A 155 -6.86 -12.86 -18.09
C LEU A 155 -6.18 -13.26 -16.78
N VAL A 156 -4.85 -13.39 -16.77
CA VAL A 156 -4.07 -13.80 -15.59
C VAL A 156 -4.14 -12.73 -14.49
N VAL A 157 -4.14 -11.46 -14.89
CA VAL A 157 -4.28 -10.31 -13.98
C VAL A 157 -5.67 -10.31 -13.34
N VAL A 158 -6.71 -10.50 -14.15
CA VAL A 158 -8.10 -10.55 -13.67
C VAL A 158 -8.30 -11.74 -12.73
N GLU A 159 -7.78 -12.91 -13.08
CA GLU A 159 -7.86 -14.11 -12.23
C GLU A 159 -7.16 -13.90 -10.88
N ALA A 160 -5.94 -13.35 -10.89
CA ALA A 160 -5.20 -13.04 -9.66
C ALA A 160 -5.94 -12.04 -8.78
N ALA A 161 -6.51 -10.98 -9.37
CA ALA A 161 -7.28 -9.98 -8.64
C ALA A 161 -8.59 -10.55 -8.06
N LEU A 162 -9.33 -11.36 -8.83
CA LEU A 162 -10.56 -12.01 -8.36
C LEU A 162 -10.27 -13.03 -7.26
N ARG A 163 -9.18 -13.80 -7.39
CA ARG A 163 -8.75 -14.76 -6.37
C ARG A 163 -8.35 -14.04 -5.08
N LEU A 164 -7.65 -12.92 -5.17
CA LEU A 164 -7.33 -12.08 -4.02
C LEU A 164 -8.60 -11.51 -3.37
N LEU A 165 -9.54 -11.00 -4.16
CA LEU A 165 -10.83 -10.50 -3.67
C LEU A 165 -11.63 -11.59 -2.95
N ALA A 166 -11.68 -12.80 -3.52
CA ALA A 166 -12.36 -13.94 -2.91
C ALA A 166 -11.72 -14.34 -1.56
N VAL A 167 -10.39 -14.34 -1.47
CA VAL A 167 -9.68 -14.60 -0.21
C VAL A 167 -10.02 -13.52 0.83
N ILE A 168 -10.03 -12.24 0.44
CA ILE A 168 -10.39 -11.14 1.35
C ILE A 168 -11.84 -11.23 1.81
N ALA A 169 -12.77 -11.64 0.95
CA ALA A 169 -14.19 -11.72 1.28
C ALA A 169 -14.54 -12.88 2.24
N VAL A 170 -13.72 -13.94 2.26
CA VAL A 170 -13.93 -15.14 3.10
C VAL A 170 -13.12 -15.10 4.41
N ALA A 171 -12.07 -14.27 4.47
CA ALA A 171 -11.23 -14.06 5.65
C ALA A 171 -11.90 -13.16 6.71
#